data_AF-A0A7V4N2P4-F1
#
_entry.id   AF-A0A7V4N2P4-F1
#
_cell.length_a   1.000
_cell.length_b   1.000
_cell.length_c   1.000
_cell.angle_alpha   90.00
_cell.angle_beta   90.00
_cell.angle_gamma   90.00
#
_symmetry.space_group_name_H-M   'P 1'
#
loop_
_entity.id
_entity.type
_entity.pdbx_description
1 polymer ?
#
loop_
_entity_poly.entity_id
_entity_poly.type
_entity_poly.pdbx_seq_one_letter_code
_entity_poly.pdbx_strand_id
1 'polypeptide(L)'
;NAFALPGGPVVITRGLLLQIDNESQLAGILSHELGHINARHHVKFLEKQLALSMLLQIGSLLVPQDLTGEILLQLGQVSASLLTLKFSRDQEREADKYGFLYAFEAGYSPHGMIEVFEKFKKMEKKRPPEWLSTHPLPESRIKETKEYIATFKPTGILIKDTQKFQEIRNLILQTKESYEYVENGKKAYKNGKRGEAKNLFEKALELYPKNTVASIYLAKLEMEEGNLNKAKEYSEYSLNYDPNFFTANIISGIINFKLKNFENALKFFEKGKSLIPFNGISYYYAGRTYEEKKNFNLALKNYEKALELGPKNESWYKDCYYRYNKLRGF
;
A
#
# COMPACT_ATOMS: atom_id res chain seq x y z
N ASN A 1 -2.67 10.82 1.06
CA ASN A 1 -1.79 10.61 2.23
C ASN A 1 -0.34 10.19 1.88
N ALA A 2 0.53 10.09 2.88
CA ALA A 2 1.75 9.26 2.96
C ALA A 2 1.75 8.52 4.31
N PHE A 3 2.37 7.35 4.38
CA PHE A 3 2.56 6.62 5.64
C PHE A 3 3.64 5.55 5.50
N ALA A 4 4.34 5.27 6.60
CA ALA A 4 5.21 4.11 6.73
C ALA A 4 4.48 2.87 7.27
N LEU A 5 4.95 1.69 6.84
CA LEU A 5 4.52 0.39 7.34
C LEU A 5 5.63 -0.26 8.21
N PRO A 6 5.28 -1.08 9.20
CA PRO A 6 6.25 -1.91 9.91
C PRO A 6 7.10 -2.72 8.92
N GLY A 7 8.41 -2.79 9.15
CA GLY A 7 9.36 -3.45 8.26
C GLY A 7 9.99 -2.55 7.19
N GLY A 8 9.61 -1.27 7.10
CA GLY A 8 10.32 -0.26 6.30
C GLY A 8 9.67 0.28 5.03
N PRO A 9 8.64 -0.33 4.40
CA PRO A 9 7.99 0.28 3.24
C PRO A 9 7.34 1.63 3.57
N VAL A 10 7.55 2.62 2.70
CA VAL A 10 6.86 3.91 2.74
C VAL A 10 5.92 4.01 1.55
N VAL A 11 4.66 4.36 1.79
CA VAL A 11 3.63 4.53 0.77
C VAL A 11 3.32 6.01 0.63
N ILE A 12 3.35 6.50 -0.61
CA ILE A 12 2.90 7.86 -0.95
C ILE A 12 1.75 7.74 -1.94
N THR A 13 0.66 8.45 -1.65
CA THR A 13 -0.48 8.50 -2.56
C THR A 13 -0.27 9.54 -3.65
N ARG A 14 -0.82 9.26 -4.84
CA ARG A 14 -0.92 10.22 -5.94
C ARG A 14 -1.57 11.54 -5.54
N GLY A 15 -2.57 11.49 -4.63
CA GLY A 15 -3.24 12.68 -4.11
C GLY A 15 -2.31 13.62 -3.37
N LEU A 16 -1.33 13.09 -2.63
CA LEU A 16 -0.29 13.89 -1.97
C LEU A 16 0.70 14.48 -2.97
N LEU A 17 1.12 13.69 -3.97
CA LEU A 17 2.03 14.15 -5.02
C LEU A 17 1.47 15.32 -5.83
N LEU A 18 0.15 15.41 -5.97
CA LEU A 18 -0.54 16.57 -6.58
C LEU A 18 -0.47 17.85 -5.73
N GLN A 19 -0.13 17.75 -4.43
CA GLN A 19 -0.07 18.89 -3.51
C GLN A 19 1.34 19.41 -3.29
N ILE A 20 2.38 18.76 -3.79
CA ILE A 20 3.76 19.21 -3.63
C ILE A 20 4.27 19.88 -4.91
N ASP A 21 5.20 20.81 -4.76
CA ASP A 21 5.66 21.70 -5.83
C ASP A 21 7.13 21.51 -6.21
N ASN A 22 7.96 20.96 -5.34
CA ASN A 22 9.38 20.71 -5.60
C ASN A 22 9.89 19.44 -4.92
N GLU A 23 11.04 18.94 -5.37
CA GLU A 23 11.60 17.67 -4.89
C GLU A 23 11.97 17.70 -3.40
N SER A 24 12.42 18.84 -2.85
CA SER A 24 12.75 18.93 -1.43
C SER A 24 11.52 18.77 -0.51
N GLN A 25 10.32 19.12 -0.99
CA GLN A 25 9.07 18.84 -0.28
C GLN A 25 8.76 17.33 -0.26
N LEU A 26 9.00 16.63 -1.37
CA LEU A 26 8.88 15.17 -1.42
C LEU A 26 9.89 14.51 -0.48
N ALA A 27 11.15 14.95 -0.53
CA ALA A 27 12.21 14.47 0.34
C ALA A 27 11.85 14.68 1.81
N GLY A 28 11.36 15.87 2.18
CA GLY A 28 10.90 16.16 3.55
C GLY A 28 9.83 15.19 4.05
N ILE A 29 8.80 14.92 3.23
CA ILE A 29 7.75 13.95 3.58
C ILE A 29 8.33 12.54 3.72
N LEU A 30 9.15 12.08 2.78
CA LEU A 30 9.77 10.75 2.86
C LEU A 30 10.64 10.60 4.10
N SER A 31 11.48 11.60 4.36
CA SER A 31 12.36 11.65 5.52
C SER A 31 11.57 11.65 6.83
N HIS A 32 10.41 12.32 6.87
CA HIS A 32 9.49 12.28 8.02
C HIS A 32 8.93 10.87 8.27
N GLU A 33 8.46 10.19 7.23
CA GLU A 33 7.97 8.81 7.33
C GLU A 33 9.09 7.84 7.76
N LEU A 34 10.31 8.03 7.27
CA LEU A 34 11.49 7.31 7.73
C LEU A 34 11.82 7.61 9.21
N GLY A 35 11.58 8.83 9.66
CA GLY A 35 11.65 9.22 11.07
C GLY A 35 10.72 8.38 11.95
N HIS A 36 9.46 8.17 11.53
CA HIS A 36 8.54 7.27 12.23
C HIS A 36 9.02 5.82 12.28
N ILE A 37 9.66 5.33 11.21
CA ILE A 37 10.25 3.99 11.16
C ILE A 37 11.41 3.88 12.14
N ASN A 38 12.37 4.80 12.08
CA ASN A 38 13.57 4.76 12.91
C ASN A 38 13.25 4.92 14.40
N ALA A 39 12.34 5.82 14.74
CA ALA A 39 11.85 6.02 16.11
C ALA A 39 10.92 4.88 16.59
N ARG A 40 10.64 3.90 15.71
CA ARG A 40 9.77 2.74 15.93
C ARG A 40 8.36 3.14 16.40
N HIS A 41 7.82 4.26 15.91
CA HIS A 41 6.52 4.77 16.35
C HIS A 41 5.37 3.78 16.11
N HIS A 42 5.38 3.11 14.96
CA HIS A 42 4.39 2.07 14.64
C HIS A 42 4.53 0.85 15.55
N VAL A 43 5.78 0.43 15.86
CA VAL A 43 6.04 -0.73 16.72
C VAL A 43 5.66 -0.43 18.16
N LYS A 44 6.10 0.71 18.72
CA LYS A 44 5.73 1.16 20.08
C LYS A 44 4.21 1.32 20.22
N PHE A 45 3.54 1.79 19.17
CA PHE A 45 2.08 1.88 19.15
C PHE A 45 1.45 0.48 19.17
N LEU A 46 1.92 -0.42 18.30
CA LEU A 46 1.47 -1.81 18.26
C LEU A 46 1.73 -2.53 19.58
N GLU A 47 2.91 -2.38 20.18
CA GLU A 47 3.25 -2.93 21.50
C GLU A 47 2.32 -2.40 22.58
N LYS A 48 2.04 -1.09 22.62
CA LYS A 48 1.12 -0.50 23.59
C LYS A 48 -0.32 -0.96 23.38
N GLN A 49 -0.78 -1.06 22.12
CA GLN A 49 -2.14 -1.52 21.82
C GLN A 49 -2.30 -3.02 22.07
N LEU A 50 -1.29 -3.82 21.71
CA LEU A 50 -1.22 -5.25 22.00
C LEU A 50 -1.14 -5.46 23.51
N ALA A 51 -0.27 -4.75 24.23
CA ALA A 51 -0.17 -4.80 25.68
C ALA A 51 -1.44 -4.31 26.39
N LEU A 52 -2.11 -3.28 25.88
CA LEU A 52 -3.41 -2.83 26.39
C LEU A 52 -4.48 -3.89 26.13
N SER A 53 -4.49 -4.53 24.95
CA SER A 53 -5.40 -5.63 24.65
C SER A 53 -5.12 -6.86 25.53
N MET A 54 -3.84 -7.14 25.83
CA MET A 54 -3.43 -8.18 26.78
C MET A 54 -3.80 -7.80 28.23
N LEU A 55 -3.69 -6.55 28.64
CA LEU A 55 -4.08 -6.05 29.96
C LEU A 55 -5.60 -6.10 30.16
N LEU A 56 -6.37 -5.70 29.15
CA LEU A 56 -7.83 -5.86 29.14
C LEU A 56 -8.22 -7.36 29.14
N GLN A 57 -7.44 -8.21 28.46
CA GLN A 57 -7.61 -9.66 28.51
C GLN A 57 -7.25 -10.24 29.89
N ILE A 58 -6.19 -9.78 30.56
CA ILE A 58 -5.86 -10.17 31.94
C ILE A 58 -6.96 -9.70 32.91
N GLY A 59 -7.53 -8.50 32.68
CA GLY A 59 -8.71 -8.03 33.40
C GLY A 59 -9.95 -8.90 33.16
N SER A 60 -10.13 -9.44 31.95
CA SER A 60 -11.19 -10.40 31.64
C SER A 60 -10.88 -11.84 32.07
N LEU A 61 -9.61 -12.20 32.32
CA LEU A 61 -9.15 -13.51 32.81
C LEU A 61 -9.44 -13.75 34.30
N LEU A 62 -10.02 -12.77 35.01
CA LEU A 62 -10.79 -13.04 36.24
C LEU A 62 -12.14 -13.74 35.95
N VAL A 63 -12.48 -13.94 34.67
CA VAL A 63 -13.53 -14.81 34.18
C VAL A 63 -12.87 -15.85 33.25
N PRO A 64 -12.89 -17.15 33.57
CA PRO A 64 -12.15 -18.14 32.80
C PRO A 64 -12.97 -18.66 31.60
N GLN A 65 -12.38 -18.68 30.40
CA GLN A 65 -12.10 -19.89 29.59
C GLN A 65 -11.63 -19.56 28.15
N ASP A 66 -10.62 -20.33 27.73
CA ASP A 66 -10.21 -20.74 26.38
C ASP A 66 -9.66 -19.72 25.34
N LEU A 67 -8.40 -19.97 24.96
CA LEU A 67 -7.66 -19.28 23.91
C LEU A 67 -8.09 -19.81 22.52
N THR A 68 -9.03 -19.13 21.87
CA THR A 68 -9.61 -19.56 20.57
C THR A 68 -9.28 -18.58 19.42
N GLY A 69 -9.78 -18.89 18.20
CA GLY A 69 -9.50 -18.19 16.93
C GLY A 69 -9.79 -16.68 16.87
N GLU A 70 -10.27 -16.09 17.96
CA GLU A 70 -10.38 -14.64 18.21
C GLU A 70 -9.05 -13.89 18.10
N ILE A 71 -7.93 -14.48 18.55
CA ILE A 71 -6.61 -13.83 18.47
C ILE A 71 -6.22 -13.50 17.02
N LEU A 72 -6.56 -14.38 16.06
CA LEU A 72 -6.19 -14.16 14.65
C LEU A 72 -7.20 -13.27 13.91
N LEU A 73 -8.44 -13.14 14.40
CA LEU A 73 -9.39 -12.11 13.94
C LEU A 73 -8.98 -10.70 14.43
N GLN A 74 -8.40 -10.60 15.64
CA GLN A 74 -7.83 -9.35 16.15
C GLN A 74 -6.61 -8.90 15.36
N LEU A 75 -5.72 -9.80 14.92
CA LEU A 75 -4.56 -9.44 14.09
C LEU A 75 -4.94 -8.83 12.72
N GLY A 76 -6.05 -9.27 12.11
CA GLY A 76 -6.57 -8.65 10.88
C GLY A 76 -7.14 -7.23 11.10
N GLN A 77 -7.74 -6.97 12.27
CA GLN A 77 -8.18 -5.64 12.68
C GLN A 77 -7.00 -4.69 12.95
N VAL A 78 -5.87 -5.22 13.42
CA VAL A 78 -4.64 -4.44 13.62
C VAL A 78 -4.16 -3.83 12.30
N SER A 79 -4.10 -4.58 11.20
CA SER A 79 -3.67 -4.07 9.90
C SER A 79 -4.56 -2.96 9.34
N ALA A 80 -5.89 -3.07 9.51
CA ALA A 80 -6.82 -2.00 9.11
C ALA A 80 -6.71 -0.77 10.03
N SER A 81 -6.45 -0.97 11.32
CA SER A 81 -6.24 0.11 12.30
C SER A 81 -4.96 0.91 12.04
N LEU A 82 -3.92 0.26 11.48
CA LEU A 82 -2.65 0.91 11.08
C LEU A 82 -2.86 2.04 10.04
N LEU A 83 -3.90 1.95 9.20
CA LEU A 83 -4.21 2.96 8.18
C LEU A 83 -4.92 4.21 8.75
N THR A 84 -5.44 4.12 9.97
CA THR A 84 -6.15 5.22 10.66
C THR A 84 -5.36 5.81 11.82
N LEU A 85 -4.09 5.43 11.95
CA LEU A 85 -3.26 5.87 13.07
C LEU A 85 -3.09 7.38 13.10
N LYS A 86 -3.26 7.92 14.30
CA LYS A 86 -2.89 9.30 14.63
C LYS A 86 -1.72 9.25 15.57
N PHE A 87 -0.63 9.91 15.21
CA PHE A 87 0.53 9.99 16.08
C PHE A 87 0.35 11.08 17.13
N SER A 88 1.01 10.90 18.28
CA SER A 88 1.05 11.91 19.32
C SER A 88 1.90 13.11 18.88
N ARG A 89 1.72 14.26 19.54
CA ARG A 89 2.50 15.47 19.26
C ARG A 89 4.01 15.23 19.43
N ASP A 90 4.41 14.43 20.41
CA ASP A 90 5.83 14.14 20.67
C ASP A 90 6.42 13.20 19.61
N GLN A 91 5.64 12.21 19.14
CA GLN A 91 6.06 11.35 18.02
C GLN A 91 6.23 12.15 16.73
N GLU A 92 5.32 13.08 16.46
CA GLU A 92 5.43 13.97 15.30
C GLU A 92 6.65 14.89 15.39
N ARG A 93 6.97 15.45 16.56
CA ARG A 93 8.19 16.25 16.78
C ARG A 93 9.48 15.46 16.59
N GLU A 94 9.51 14.23 17.10
CA GLU A 94 10.64 13.33 16.93
C GLU A 94 10.82 12.97 15.44
N ALA A 95 9.72 12.66 14.74
CA ALA A 95 9.73 12.41 13.31
C ALA A 95 10.15 13.65 12.49
N ASP A 96 9.72 14.85 12.87
CA ASP A 96 10.15 16.11 12.24
C ASP A 96 11.66 16.34 12.35
N LYS A 97 12.22 16.07 13.54
CA LYS A 97 13.66 16.20 13.79
C LYS A 97 14.46 15.21 12.95
N TYR A 98 14.03 13.95 12.90
CA TYR A 98 14.67 12.96 12.03
C TYR A 98 14.46 13.29 10.54
N GLY A 99 13.27 13.74 10.17
CA GLY A 99 12.93 14.16 8.82
C GLY A 99 13.83 15.28 8.32
N PHE A 100 14.08 16.28 9.17
CA PHE A 100 15.07 17.33 8.93
C PHE A 100 16.47 16.74 8.67
N LEU A 101 16.97 15.91 9.60
CA LEU A 101 18.33 15.37 9.52
C LEU A 101 18.51 14.51 8.28
N TYR A 102 17.59 13.60 7.99
CA TYR A 102 17.68 12.72 6.83
C TYR A 102 17.58 13.46 5.51
N ALA A 103 16.71 14.48 5.41
CA ALA A 103 16.63 15.29 4.20
C ALA A 103 17.94 16.04 3.97
N PHE A 104 18.51 16.65 5.03
CA PHE A 104 19.78 17.36 4.97
C PHE A 104 20.95 16.43 4.62
N GLU A 105 21.08 15.28 5.28
CA GLU A 105 22.14 14.29 5.00
C GLU A 105 22.03 13.71 3.59
N ALA A 106 20.81 13.58 3.06
CA ALA A 106 20.57 13.19 1.67
C ALA A 106 20.84 14.33 0.66
N GLY A 107 21.28 15.50 1.12
CA GLY A 107 21.62 16.66 0.29
C GLY A 107 20.44 17.55 -0.11
N TYR A 108 19.24 17.32 0.43
CA TYR A 108 18.05 18.13 0.14
C TYR A 108 17.90 19.31 1.09
N SER A 109 17.21 20.36 0.60
CA SER A 109 16.88 21.51 1.44
C SER A 109 15.89 21.10 2.54
N PRO A 110 16.24 21.27 3.83
CA PRO A 110 15.33 20.96 4.94
C PRO A 110 14.12 21.88 5.02
N HIS A 111 14.14 23.01 4.29
CA HIS A 111 13.02 23.94 4.22
C HIS A 111 11.81 23.34 3.48
N GLY A 112 11.99 22.29 2.67
CA GLY A 112 10.91 21.63 1.95
C GLY A 112 9.79 21.16 2.89
N MET A 113 10.13 20.61 4.06
CA MET A 113 9.11 20.16 5.04
C MET A 113 8.32 21.33 5.64
N ILE A 114 8.98 22.47 5.88
CA ILE A 114 8.32 23.69 6.35
C ILE A 114 7.34 24.20 5.29
N GLU A 115 7.75 24.22 4.01
CA GLU A 115 6.89 24.62 2.90
C GLU A 115 5.63 23.72 2.82
N VAL A 116 5.78 22.40 3.02
CA VAL A 116 4.66 21.45 3.09
C VAL A 116 3.72 21.79 4.25
N PHE A 117 4.26 22.02 5.44
CA PHE A 117 3.46 22.38 6.63
C PHE A 117 2.66 23.66 6.44
N GLU A 118 3.30 24.71 5.95
CA GLU A 118 2.63 25.98 5.68
C GLU A 118 1.54 25.83 4.61
N LYS A 119 1.80 25.03 3.56
CA LYS A 119 0.82 24.75 2.51
C LYS A 119 -0.39 23.99 3.06
N PHE A 120 -0.19 22.92 3.82
CA PHE A 120 -1.28 22.14 4.39
C PHE A 120 -2.08 22.92 5.43
N LYS A 121 -1.41 23.77 6.23
CA LYS A 121 -2.09 24.67 7.17
C LYS A 121 -3.01 25.66 6.46
N LYS A 122 -2.59 26.20 5.32
CA LYS A 122 -3.46 27.07 4.48
C LYS A 122 -4.66 26.32 3.93
N MET A 123 -4.49 25.04 3.56
CA MET A 123 -5.57 24.19 3.02
C MET A 123 -6.58 23.73 4.08
N GLU A 124 -6.14 23.58 5.34
CA GLU A 124 -6.96 23.11 6.48
C GLU A 124 -8.31 23.83 6.59
N LYS A 125 -8.33 25.15 6.36
CA LYS A 125 -9.54 25.98 6.47
C LYS A 125 -10.62 25.69 5.41
N LYS A 126 -10.24 25.16 4.24
CA LYS A 126 -11.17 24.89 3.14
C LYS A 126 -11.47 23.40 3.02
N ARG A 127 -10.41 22.59 2.97
CA ARG A 127 -10.49 21.14 2.86
C ARG A 127 -9.18 20.57 3.39
N PRO A 128 -9.17 19.99 4.61
CA PRO A 128 -7.94 19.48 5.20
C PRO A 128 -7.37 18.34 4.32
N PRO A 129 -6.06 18.40 3.99
CA PRO A 129 -5.38 17.28 3.35
C PRO A 129 -5.52 16.01 4.19
N GLU A 130 -5.67 14.87 3.54
CA GLU A 130 -5.77 13.56 4.22
C GLU A 130 -4.57 13.29 5.14
N TRP A 131 -3.38 13.79 4.78
CA TRP A 131 -2.18 13.70 5.60
C TRP A 131 -2.31 14.34 6.99
N LEU A 132 -3.07 15.44 7.13
CA LEU A 132 -3.34 16.04 8.44
C LEU A 132 -4.22 15.16 9.34
N SER A 133 -4.92 14.17 8.77
CA SER A 133 -5.77 13.27 9.56
C SER A 133 -4.94 12.26 10.35
N THR A 134 -3.76 11.88 9.86
CA THR A 134 -2.82 10.95 10.51
C THR A 134 -1.64 11.68 11.16
N HIS A 135 -1.29 12.87 10.66
CA HIS A 135 -0.20 13.73 11.16
C HIS A 135 -0.71 15.11 11.57
N PRO A 136 -1.19 15.28 12.82
CA PRO A 136 -1.69 16.58 13.29
C PRO A 136 -0.62 17.67 13.26
N LEU A 137 -0.97 18.84 12.72
CA LEU A 137 -0.04 19.96 12.52
C LEU A 137 -0.43 21.20 13.35
N PRO A 138 -0.18 21.22 14.68
CA PRO A 138 -0.28 22.44 15.47
C PRO A 138 0.75 23.49 15.00
N GLU A 139 0.44 24.77 15.18
CA GLU A 139 1.33 25.87 14.77
C GLU A 139 2.73 25.80 15.42
N SER A 140 2.83 25.16 16.59
CA SER A 140 4.09 24.95 17.28
C SER A 140 5.10 24.13 16.46
N ARG A 141 4.67 23.17 15.63
CA ARG A 141 5.57 22.34 14.83
C ARG A 141 6.35 23.17 13.80
N ILE A 142 5.66 24.06 13.09
CA ILE A 142 6.30 24.95 12.10
C ILE A 142 7.37 25.82 12.78
N LYS A 143 7.05 26.37 13.95
CA LYS A 143 7.96 27.20 14.72
C LYS A 143 9.17 26.39 15.21
N GLU A 144 8.94 25.23 15.82
CA GLU A 144 9.98 24.34 16.33
C GLU A 144 10.92 23.86 15.20
N THR A 145 10.38 23.47 14.04
CA THR A 145 11.20 23.10 12.87
C THR A 145 12.05 24.29 12.39
N LYS A 146 11.48 25.50 12.30
CA LYS A 146 12.24 26.71 11.93
C LYS A 146 13.39 26.99 12.90
N GLU A 147 13.14 26.84 14.20
CA GLU A 147 14.17 27.00 15.24
C GLU A 147 15.28 25.96 15.09
N TYR A 148 14.96 24.69 14.83
CA TYR A 148 15.97 23.64 14.58
C TYR A 148 16.87 23.97 13.40
N ILE A 149 16.30 24.40 12.27
CA ILE A 149 17.09 24.80 11.08
C ILE A 149 18.01 25.97 11.42
N ALA A 150 17.49 26.98 12.12
CA ALA A 150 18.24 28.17 12.49
C ALA A 150 19.41 27.86 13.45
N THR A 151 19.23 26.90 14.36
CA THR A 151 20.29 26.43 15.26
C THR A 151 21.32 25.58 14.52
N PHE A 152 20.89 24.65 13.67
CA PHE A 152 21.79 23.74 12.95
C PHE A 152 22.63 24.45 11.88
N LYS A 153 22.09 25.51 11.27
CA LYS A 153 22.75 26.31 10.21
C LYS A 153 23.30 25.43 9.08
N PRO A 154 22.43 24.68 8.36
CA PRO A 154 22.88 23.78 7.30
C PRO A 154 23.65 24.56 6.22
N THR A 155 24.87 24.13 5.93
CA THR A 155 25.75 24.72 4.90
C THR A 155 25.85 23.82 3.67
N GLY A 156 26.15 24.40 2.51
CA GLY A 156 26.36 23.68 1.26
C GLY A 156 25.29 23.99 0.21
N ILE A 157 25.49 23.44 -1.00
CA ILE A 157 24.50 23.53 -2.08
C ILE A 157 23.49 22.40 -1.87
N LEU A 158 22.31 22.77 -1.38
CA LEU A 158 21.23 21.82 -1.10
C LEU A 158 20.24 21.76 -2.26
N ILE A 159 19.81 20.55 -2.59
CA ILE A 159 18.83 20.29 -3.64
C ILE A 159 17.46 20.79 -3.17
N LYS A 160 16.98 21.86 -3.80
CA LYS A 160 15.58 22.30 -3.63
C LYS A 160 14.65 21.58 -4.59
N ASP A 161 15.08 21.42 -5.83
CA ASP A 161 14.26 20.88 -6.90
C ASP A 161 15.12 20.33 -8.03
N THR A 162 14.54 19.46 -8.86
CA THR A 162 15.20 18.94 -10.07
C THR A 162 14.25 18.93 -11.26
N GLN A 163 14.83 18.99 -12.46
CA GLN A 163 14.09 18.84 -13.70
C GLN A 163 13.31 17.51 -13.75
N LYS A 164 13.95 16.42 -13.32
CA LYS A 164 13.33 15.09 -13.29
C LYS A 164 12.09 15.06 -12.41
N PHE A 165 12.13 15.69 -11.24
CA PHE A 165 10.94 15.81 -10.38
C PHE A 165 9.83 16.59 -11.08
N GLN A 166 10.15 17.70 -11.75
CA GLN A 166 9.15 18.49 -12.48
C GLN A 166 8.55 17.75 -13.67
N GLU A 167 9.33 16.94 -14.39
CA GLU A 167 8.82 16.07 -15.45
C GLU A 167 7.80 15.05 -14.91
N ILE A 168 8.12 14.40 -13.79
CA ILE A 168 7.21 13.46 -13.12
C ILE A 168 5.95 14.18 -12.61
N ARG A 169 6.12 15.35 -12.00
CA ARG A 169 5.00 16.17 -11.52
C ARG A 169 4.06 16.56 -12.66
N ASN A 170 4.61 17.00 -13.79
CA ASN A 170 3.84 17.36 -14.97
C ASN A 170 3.08 16.15 -15.52
N LEU A 171 3.69 14.97 -15.55
CA LEU A 171 2.99 13.73 -15.92
C LEU A 171 1.82 13.42 -14.96
N ILE A 172 2.01 13.58 -13.65
CA ILE A 172 0.95 13.39 -12.65
C ILE A 172 -0.17 14.43 -12.82
N LEU A 173 0.14 15.66 -13.21
CA LEU A 173 -0.88 16.68 -13.48
C LEU A 173 -1.66 16.37 -14.75
N GLN A 174 -0.98 16.05 -15.85
CA GLN A 174 -1.59 15.74 -17.14
C GLN A 174 -2.47 14.48 -17.09
N THR A 175 -2.07 13.48 -16.31
CA THR A 175 -2.83 12.22 -16.19
C THR A 175 -3.93 12.26 -15.12
N LYS A 176 -4.15 13.41 -14.48
CA LYS A 176 -5.07 13.54 -13.34
C LYS A 176 -6.48 13.06 -13.68
N GLU A 177 -7.03 13.51 -14.79
CA GLU A 177 -8.39 13.17 -15.21
C GLU A 177 -8.54 11.66 -15.45
N SER A 178 -7.58 11.03 -16.14
CA SER A 178 -7.57 9.56 -16.34
C SER A 178 -7.65 8.80 -15.01
N TYR A 179 -6.89 9.23 -13.99
CA TYR A 179 -6.95 8.59 -12.67
C TYR A 179 -8.23 8.92 -11.89
N GLU A 180 -8.89 10.05 -12.13
CA GLU A 180 -10.22 10.33 -11.56
C GLU A 180 -11.28 9.37 -12.12
N TYR A 181 -11.23 9.07 -13.43
CA TYR A 181 -12.05 8.02 -14.04
C TYR A 181 -11.77 6.64 -13.43
N VAL A 182 -10.51 6.29 -13.15
CA VAL A 182 -10.16 5.06 -12.42
C VAL A 182 -10.80 5.01 -11.04
N GLU A 183 -10.71 6.09 -10.26
CA GLU A 183 -11.30 6.12 -8.91
C GLU A 183 -12.83 6.01 -8.93
N ASN A 184 -13.49 6.64 -9.91
CA ASN A 184 -14.93 6.48 -10.10
C ASN A 184 -15.28 5.06 -10.59
N GLY A 185 -14.50 4.49 -11.50
CA GLY A 185 -14.65 3.11 -11.98
C GLY A 185 -14.53 2.09 -10.85
N LYS A 186 -13.56 2.27 -9.94
CA LYS A 186 -13.42 1.44 -8.73
C LYS A 186 -14.64 1.51 -7.83
N LYS A 187 -15.22 2.70 -7.63
CA LYS A 187 -16.46 2.88 -6.84
C LYS A 187 -17.64 2.18 -7.51
N ALA A 188 -17.84 2.38 -8.82
CA ALA A 188 -18.89 1.71 -9.58
C ALA A 188 -18.74 0.18 -9.51
N TYR A 189 -17.52 -0.32 -9.67
CA TYR A 189 -17.19 -1.74 -9.54
C TYR A 189 -17.53 -2.29 -8.14
N LYS A 190 -17.15 -1.58 -7.06
CA LYS A 190 -17.49 -1.96 -5.69
C LYS A 190 -19.00 -2.01 -5.46
N ASN A 191 -19.76 -1.12 -6.09
CA ASN A 191 -21.21 -1.02 -5.98
C ASN A 191 -21.98 -1.97 -6.92
N GLY A 192 -21.31 -2.95 -7.54
CA GLY A 192 -21.97 -3.91 -8.43
C GLY A 192 -22.24 -3.41 -9.85
N LYS A 193 -21.97 -2.13 -10.15
CA LYS A 193 -22.28 -1.51 -11.45
C LYS A 193 -21.20 -1.81 -12.49
N ARG A 194 -21.18 -3.04 -12.99
CA ARG A 194 -20.12 -3.56 -13.89
C ARG A 194 -20.00 -2.78 -15.21
N GLY A 195 -21.12 -2.50 -15.90
CA GLY A 195 -21.10 -1.74 -17.16
C GLY A 195 -20.63 -0.29 -17.00
N GLU A 196 -21.08 0.40 -15.95
CA GLU A 196 -20.60 1.76 -15.62
C GLU A 196 -19.09 1.74 -15.32
N ALA A 197 -18.62 0.77 -14.53
CA ALA A 197 -17.20 0.63 -14.22
C ALA A 197 -16.36 0.41 -15.48
N LYS A 198 -16.81 -0.47 -16.39
CA LYS A 198 -16.14 -0.74 -17.66
C LYS A 198 -15.95 0.53 -18.48
N ASN A 199 -17.03 1.28 -18.72
CA ASN A 199 -16.99 2.54 -19.47
C ASN A 199 -16.02 3.56 -18.83
N LEU A 200 -16.00 3.66 -17.50
CA LEU A 200 -15.09 4.55 -16.78
C LEU A 200 -13.63 4.14 -16.94
N PHE A 201 -13.31 2.84 -16.88
CA PHE A 201 -11.94 2.37 -17.10
C PHE A 201 -11.49 2.50 -18.56
N GLU A 202 -12.38 2.28 -19.52
CA GLU A 202 -12.11 2.52 -20.94
C GLU A 202 -11.83 4.01 -21.20
N LYS A 203 -12.62 4.92 -20.61
CA LYS A 203 -12.36 6.36 -20.70
C LYS A 203 -11.04 6.75 -20.07
N ALA A 204 -10.66 6.12 -18.95
CA ALA A 204 -9.36 6.33 -18.33
C ALA A 204 -8.20 5.95 -19.27
N LEU A 205 -8.31 4.82 -19.98
CA LEU A 205 -7.30 4.40 -20.97
C LEU A 205 -7.28 5.30 -22.21
N GLU A 206 -8.43 5.81 -22.65
CA GLU A 206 -8.49 6.78 -23.76
C GLU A 206 -7.70 8.06 -23.42
N LEU A 207 -7.90 8.58 -22.19
CA LEU A 207 -7.21 9.79 -21.71
C LEU A 207 -5.72 9.56 -21.41
N TYR A 208 -5.36 8.34 -20.99
CA TYR A 208 -3.97 7.96 -20.75
C TYR A 208 -3.77 6.48 -21.04
N PRO A 209 -3.29 6.14 -22.26
CA PRO A 209 -3.14 4.74 -22.66
C PRO A 209 -2.23 3.92 -21.75
N LYS A 210 -1.25 4.55 -21.09
CA LYS A 210 -0.35 3.85 -20.14
C LYS A 210 -0.96 3.66 -18.74
N ASN A 211 -2.26 3.87 -18.54
CA ASN A 211 -2.92 3.66 -17.25
C ASN A 211 -3.05 2.17 -16.93
N THR A 212 -2.00 1.60 -16.33
CA THR A 212 -1.92 0.19 -15.93
C THR A 212 -3.01 -0.21 -14.94
N VAL A 213 -3.45 0.70 -14.08
CA VAL A 213 -4.55 0.42 -13.14
C VAL A 213 -5.86 0.21 -13.89
N ALA A 214 -6.19 1.09 -14.85
CA ALA A 214 -7.41 0.97 -15.65
C ALA A 214 -7.44 -0.34 -16.45
N SER A 215 -6.36 -0.68 -17.15
CA SER A 215 -6.28 -1.92 -17.92
C SER A 215 -6.41 -3.16 -17.04
N ILE A 216 -5.85 -3.18 -15.82
CA ILE A 216 -6.02 -4.31 -14.91
C ILE A 216 -7.45 -4.46 -14.38
N TYR A 217 -8.16 -3.36 -14.15
CA TYR A 217 -9.57 -3.46 -13.79
C TYR A 217 -10.43 -3.94 -14.97
N LEU A 218 -10.09 -3.58 -16.21
CA LEU A 218 -10.72 -4.15 -17.40
C LEU A 218 -10.42 -5.64 -17.56
N ALA A 219 -9.16 -6.06 -17.35
CA ALA A 219 -8.79 -7.47 -17.33
C ALA A 219 -9.63 -8.26 -16.30
N LYS A 220 -9.83 -7.68 -15.12
CA LYS A 220 -10.65 -8.28 -14.06
C LYS A 220 -12.12 -8.40 -14.47
N LEU A 221 -12.70 -7.36 -15.06
CA LEU A 221 -14.08 -7.36 -15.53
C LEU A 221 -14.31 -8.41 -16.63
N GLU A 222 -13.43 -8.45 -17.63
CA GLU A 222 -13.49 -9.46 -18.71
C GLU A 222 -13.32 -10.88 -18.16
N MET A 223 -12.46 -11.07 -17.15
CA MET A 223 -12.32 -12.36 -16.47
C MET A 223 -13.59 -12.78 -15.71
N GLU A 224 -14.30 -11.83 -15.09
CA GLU A 224 -15.59 -12.07 -14.42
C GLU A 224 -16.70 -12.41 -15.42
N GLU A 225 -16.67 -11.82 -16.61
CA GLU A 225 -17.59 -12.11 -17.72
C GLU A 225 -17.26 -13.44 -18.44
N GLY A 226 -16.14 -14.07 -18.10
CA GLY A 226 -15.69 -15.33 -18.73
C GLY A 226 -14.87 -15.15 -20.01
N ASN A 227 -14.62 -13.90 -20.42
CA ASN A 227 -13.84 -13.55 -21.61
C ASN A 227 -12.32 -13.64 -21.34
N LEU A 228 -11.83 -14.84 -21.03
CA LEU A 228 -10.45 -15.05 -20.54
C LEU A 228 -9.34 -14.59 -21.50
N ASN A 229 -9.56 -14.68 -22.82
CA ASN A 229 -8.58 -14.21 -23.81
C ASN A 229 -8.48 -12.68 -23.79
N LYS A 230 -9.61 -11.97 -23.77
CA LYS A 230 -9.64 -10.51 -23.67
C LYS A 230 -9.10 -10.01 -22.33
N ALA A 231 -9.41 -10.75 -21.24
CA ALA A 231 -8.81 -10.50 -19.94
C ALA A 231 -7.28 -10.62 -19.99
N LYS A 232 -6.75 -11.65 -20.67
CA LYS A 232 -5.32 -11.86 -20.86
C LYS A 232 -4.69 -10.68 -21.60
N GLU A 233 -5.27 -10.24 -22.72
CA GLU A 233 -4.80 -9.09 -23.50
C GLU A 233 -4.64 -7.82 -22.64
N TYR A 234 -5.67 -7.45 -21.87
CA TYR A 234 -5.59 -6.28 -20.98
C TYR A 234 -4.54 -6.45 -19.88
N SER A 235 -4.37 -7.66 -19.35
CA SER A 235 -3.37 -7.93 -18.32
C SER A 235 -1.94 -7.86 -18.84
N GLU A 236 -1.69 -8.38 -20.04
CA GLU A 236 -0.41 -8.27 -20.75
C GLU A 236 -0.10 -6.82 -21.14
N TYR A 237 -1.11 -6.08 -21.60
CA TYR A 237 -0.99 -4.66 -21.88
C TYR A 237 -0.53 -3.86 -20.65
N SER A 238 -1.11 -4.14 -19.47
CA SER A 238 -0.64 -3.53 -18.23
C SER A 238 0.81 -3.87 -17.91
N LEU A 239 1.18 -5.15 -18.01
CA LEU A 239 2.52 -5.62 -17.66
C LEU A 239 3.59 -5.16 -18.66
N ASN A 240 3.21 -4.82 -19.89
CA ASN A 240 4.12 -4.21 -20.86
C ASN A 240 4.60 -2.83 -20.41
N TYR A 241 3.76 -2.05 -19.72
CA TYR A 241 4.14 -0.74 -19.19
C TYR A 241 4.72 -0.80 -17.77
N ASP A 242 4.21 -1.69 -16.92
CA ASP A 242 4.75 -1.92 -15.59
C ASP A 242 4.86 -3.42 -15.28
N PRO A 243 6.00 -4.05 -15.62
CA PRO A 243 6.25 -5.45 -15.32
C PRO A 243 6.27 -5.79 -13.82
N ASN A 244 6.46 -4.78 -12.96
CA ASN A 244 6.54 -4.91 -11.51
C ASN A 244 5.21 -4.56 -10.81
N PHE A 245 4.13 -4.30 -11.56
CA PHE A 245 2.83 -4.07 -10.97
C PHE A 245 2.33 -5.36 -10.31
N PHE A 246 2.35 -5.40 -8.98
CA PHE A 246 1.98 -6.59 -8.21
C PHE A 246 0.58 -7.11 -8.57
N THR A 247 -0.43 -6.25 -8.56
CA THR A 247 -1.82 -6.65 -8.85
C THR A 247 -1.98 -7.18 -10.27
N ALA A 248 -1.29 -6.60 -11.25
CA ALA A 248 -1.26 -7.11 -12.62
C ALA A 248 -0.67 -8.52 -12.71
N ASN A 249 0.43 -8.77 -12.01
CA ASN A 249 1.04 -10.11 -11.95
C ASN A 249 0.09 -11.13 -11.32
N ILE A 250 -0.57 -10.80 -10.20
CA ILE A 250 -1.55 -11.70 -9.58
C ILE A 250 -2.72 -12.00 -10.54
N ILE A 251 -3.30 -10.98 -11.17
CA ILE A 251 -4.43 -11.17 -12.10
C ILE A 251 -3.99 -11.96 -13.34
N SER A 252 -2.82 -11.67 -13.92
CA SER A 252 -2.27 -12.42 -15.05
C SER A 252 -2.03 -13.89 -14.71
N GLY A 253 -1.55 -14.17 -13.49
CA GLY A 253 -1.39 -15.52 -12.98
C GLY A 253 -2.73 -16.26 -12.87
N ILE A 254 -3.76 -15.60 -12.31
CA ILE A 254 -5.11 -16.18 -12.19
C ILE A 254 -5.74 -16.45 -13.57
N ILE A 255 -5.59 -15.51 -14.52
CA ILE A 255 -6.08 -15.67 -15.89
C ILE A 255 -5.41 -16.88 -16.54
N ASN A 256 -4.07 -17.00 -16.45
CA ASN A 256 -3.35 -18.14 -17.01
C ASN A 256 -3.71 -19.46 -16.32
N PHE A 257 -3.94 -19.45 -15.00
CA PHE A 257 -4.44 -20.62 -14.26
C PHE A 257 -5.80 -21.07 -14.79
N LYS A 258 -6.74 -20.14 -14.99
CA LYS A 258 -8.07 -20.43 -15.57
C LYS A 258 -7.99 -20.95 -17.01
N LEU A 259 -7.02 -20.45 -17.78
CA LEU A 259 -6.70 -20.94 -19.13
C LEU A 259 -5.93 -22.27 -19.15
N LYS A 260 -5.63 -22.86 -17.98
CA LYS A 260 -4.80 -24.07 -17.80
C LYS A 260 -3.35 -23.93 -18.29
N ASN A 261 -2.87 -22.70 -18.46
CA ASN A 261 -1.48 -22.38 -18.77
C ASN A 261 -0.65 -22.32 -17.49
N PHE A 262 -0.47 -23.47 -16.84
CA PHE A 262 0.07 -23.54 -15.47
C PHE A 262 1.51 -23.05 -15.33
N GLU A 263 2.35 -23.23 -16.36
CA GLU A 263 3.72 -22.73 -16.40
C GLU A 263 3.77 -21.21 -16.32
N ASN A 264 2.95 -20.53 -17.14
CA ASN A 264 2.84 -19.08 -17.13
C ASN A 264 2.20 -18.57 -15.83
N ALA A 265 1.19 -19.29 -15.32
CA ALA A 265 0.57 -18.95 -14.05
C ALA A 265 1.61 -18.94 -12.90
N LEU A 266 2.44 -19.98 -12.80
CA LEU A 266 3.53 -20.04 -11.82
C LEU A 266 4.53 -18.90 -12.00
N LYS A 267 4.94 -18.57 -13.24
CA LYS A 267 5.86 -17.44 -13.49
C LYS A 267 5.32 -16.14 -12.90
N PHE A 268 4.04 -15.84 -13.09
CA PHE A 268 3.43 -14.64 -12.54
C PHE A 268 3.27 -14.68 -11.02
N PHE A 269 2.93 -15.83 -10.43
CA PHE A 269 2.84 -15.97 -8.97
C PHE A 269 4.21 -15.88 -8.30
N GLU A 270 5.27 -16.45 -8.88
CA GLU A 270 6.64 -16.26 -8.40
C GLU A 270 7.07 -14.80 -8.49
N LYS A 271 6.73 -14.11 -9.58
CA LYS A 271 6.94 -12.66 -9.67
C LYS A 271 6.19 -11.92 -8.55
N GLY A 272 4.94 -12.27 -8.28
CA GLY A 272 4.15 -11.74 -7.16
C GLY A 272 4.82 -11.94 -5.79
N LYS A 273 5.35 -13.14 -5.52
CA LYS A 273 6.11 -13.44 -4.29
C LYS A 273 7.39 -12.62 -4.19
N SER A 274 8.10 -12.40 -5.29
CA SER A 274 9.31 -11.58 -5.29
C SER A 274 9.03 -10.10 -5.03
N LEU A 275 7.87 -9.59 -5.49
CA LEU A 275 7.46 -8.20 -5.30
C LEU A 275 6.93 -7.93 -3.89
N ILE A 276 6.08 -8.83 -3.36
CA ILE A 276 5.50 -8.70 -2.03
C ILE A 276 5.55 -10.08 -1.33
N PRO A 277 6.67 -10.44 -0.69
CA PRO A 277 6.88 -11.78 -0.12
C PRO A 277 6.02 -12.09 1.11
N PHE A 278 5.43 -11.05 1.72
CA PHE A 278 4.54 -11.17 2.86
C PHE A 278 3.05 -11.19 2.47
N ASN A 279 2.72 -11.31 1.18
CA ASN A 279 1.34 -11.44 0.73
C ASN A 279 0.97 -12.91 0.44
N GLY A 280 0.03 -13.47 1.21
CA GLY A 280 -0.37 -14.86 1.09
C GLY A 280 -1.07 -15.26 -0.21
N ILE A 281 -1.61 -14.31 -1.00
CA ILE A 281 -2.40 -14.62 -2.21
C ILE A 281 -1.55 -15.29 -3.29
N SER A 282 -0.29 -14.84 -3.45
CA SER A 282 0.66 -15.37 -4.43
C SER A 282 1.01 -16.83 -4.12
N TYR A 283 1.17 -17.13 -2.83
CA TYR A 283 1.43 -18.48 -2.35
C TYR A 283 0.21 -19.38 -2.51
N TYR A 284 -0.99 -18.90 -2.17
CA TYR A 284 -2.23 -19.65 -2.34
C TYR A 284 -2.42 -20.09 -3.79
N TYR A 285 -2.36 -19.16 -4.76
CA TYR A 285 -2.55 -19.53 -6.16
C TYR A 285 -1.39 -20.35 -6.75
N ALA A 286 -0.16 -20.16 -6.28
CA ALA A 286 0.93 -21.08 -6.64
C ALA A 286 0.66 -22.49 -6.11
N GLY A 287 0.16 -22.63 -4.87
CA GLY A 287 -0.25 -23.90 -4.29
C GLY A 287 -1.33 -24.59 -5.11
N ARG A 288 -2.36 -23.84 -5.52
CA ARG A 288 -3.39 -24.32 -6.45
C ARG A 288 -2.82 -24.77 -7.78
N THR A 289 -1.88 -24.03 -8.33
CA THR A 289 -1.25 -24.38 -9.59
C THR A 289 -0.43 -25.66 -9.48
N TYR A 290 0.31 -25.85 -8.39
CA TYR A 290 1.03 -27.10 -8.13
C TYR A 290 0.08 -28.28 -7.87
N GLU A 291 -1.05 -28.06 -7.20
CA GLU A 291 -2.08 -29.08 -6.98
C GLU A 291 -2.66 -29.59 -8.32
N GLU A 292 -3.02 -28.69 -9.25
CA GLU A 292 -3.48 -29.06 -10.60
C GLU A 292 -2.40 -29.82 -11.38
N LYS A 293 -1.13 -29.47 -11.18
CA LYS A 293 0.03 -30.20 -11.75
C LYS A 293 0.38 -31.49 -11.00
N LYS A 294 -0.40 -31.89 -10.00
CA LYS A 294 -0.19 -33.08 -9.13
C LYS A 294 1.13 -33.08 -8.36
N ASN A 295 1.75 -31.92 -8.17
CA ASN A 295 2.94 -31.77 -7.34
C ASN A 295 2.51 -31.38 -5.91
N PHE A 296 2.00 -32.37 -5.17
CA PHE A 296 1.39 -32.15 -3.87
C PHE A 296 2.37 -31.64 -2.81
N ASN A 297 3.65 -32.02 -2.89
CA ASN A 297 4.69 -31.52 -1.98
C ASN A 297 4.87 -30.00 -2.10
N LEU A 298 4.97 -29.49 -3.33
CA LEU A 298 5.06 -28.04 -3.54
C LEU A 298 3.74 -27.33 -3.26
N ALA A 299 2.60 -27.98 -3.53
CA ALA A 299 1.28 -27.43 -3.19
C ALA A 299 1.14 -27.19 -1.68
N LEU A 300 1.45 -28.21 -0.86
CA LEU A 300 1.40 -28.14 0.60
C LEU A 300 2.31 -27.06 1.17
N LYS A 301 3.56 -26.98 0.70
CA LYS A 301 4.51 -25.94 1.14
C LYS A 301 4.00 -24.53 0.84
N ASN A 302 3.37 -24.33 -0.31
CA ASN A 302 2.82 -23.03 -0.68
C ASN A 302 1.54 -22.71 0.10
N TYR A 303 0.65 -23.67 0.34
CA TYR A 303 -0.53 -23.48 1.16
C TYR A 303 -0.21 -23.17 2.61
N GLU A 304 0.77 -23.85 3.20
CA GLU A 304 1.27 -23.55 4.54
C GLU A 304 1.71 -22.09 4.64
N LYS A 305 2.55 -21.64 3.70
CA LYS A 305 3.01 -20.24 3.68
C LYS A 305 1.87 -19.25 3.43
N ALA A 306 0.89 -19.59 2.60
CA ALA A 306 -0.29 -18.77 2.37
C ALA A 306 -1.15 -18.60 3.63
N LEU A 307 -1.29 -19.65 4.44
CA LEU A 307 -2.03 -19.62 5.71
C LEU A 307 -1.29 -18.87 6.82
N GLU A 308 0.05 -18.90 6.81
CA GLU A 308 0.90 -18.10 7.71
C GLU A 308 0.75 -16.59 7.44
N LEU A 309 0.68 -16.20 6.16
CA LEU A 309 0.68 -14.79 5.73
C LEU A 309 -0.73 -14.21 5.50
N GLY A 310 -1.76 -15.06 5.41
CA GLY A 310 -3.09 -14.70 4.96
C GLY A 310 -4.02 -14.20 6.06
N PRO A 311 -4.80 -13.13 5.83
CA PRO A 311 -5.84 -12.75 6.78
C PRO A 311 -7.04 -13.71 6.66
N LYS A 312 -7.50 -14.24 7.81
CA LYS A 312 -8.55 -15.28 7.90
C LYS A 312 -9.90 -14.92 7.28
N ASN A 313 -10.19 -13.63 7.14
CA ASN A 313 -11.46 -13.12 6.61
C ASN A 313 -11.54 -13.16 5.09
N GLU A 314 -10.42 -13.36 4.39
CA GLU A 314 -10.40 -13.46 2.93
C GLU A 314 -11.03 -14.76 2.44
N SER A 315 -11.75 -14.67 1.32
CA SER A 315 -12.43 -15.83 0.73
C SER A 315 -11.46 -16.95 0.35
N TRP A 316 -10.28 -16.59 -0.15
CA TRP A 316 -9.24 -17.55 -0.53
C TRP A 316 -8.61 -18.27 0.67
N TYR A 317 -8.63 -17.68 1.87
CA TYR A 317 -8.05 -18.28 3.07
C TYR A 317 -8.79 -19.57 3.47
N LYS A 318 -10.13 -19.52 3.46
CA LYS A 318 -10.97 -20.68 3.80
C LYS A 318 -10.77 -21.84 2.82
N ASP A 319 -10.70 -21.53 1.52
CA ASP A 319 -10.38 -22.54 0.49
C ASP A 319 -8.96 -23.10 0.66
N CYS A 320 -7.98 -22.24 0.96
CA CYS A 320 -6.61 -22.66 1.25
C CYS A 320 -6.54 -23.65 2.43
N TYR A 321 -7.23 -23.32 3.54
CA TYR A 321 -7.26 -24.17 4.73
C TYR A 321 -7.90 -25.54 4.44
N TYR A 322 -9.02 -25.54 3.73
CA TYR A 322 -9.68 -26.78 3.31
C TYR A 322 -8.76 -27.66 2.45
N ARG A 323 -8.13 -27.08 1.42
CA ARG A 323 -7.22 -27.80 0.51
C ARG A 323 -5.98 -28.33 1.22
N TYR A 324 -5.38 -27.51 2.08
CA TYR A 324 -4.21 -27.90 2.87
C TYR A 324 -4.50 -29.14 3.73
N ASN A 325 -5.63 -29.13 4.47
CA ASN A 325 -6.01 -30.28 5.30
C ASN A 325 -6.38 -31.50 4.47
N LYS A 326 -7.06 -31.32 3.33
CA LYS A 326 -7.40 -32.41 2.41
C LYS A 326 -6.14 -33.11 1.86
N LEU A 327 -5.12 -32.34 1.50
CA LEU A 327 -3.86 -32.89 0.97
C LEU A 327 -2.94 -33.49 2.05
N ARG A 328 -3.08 -33.09 3.32
CA ARG A 328 -2.37 -33.69 4.47
C ARG A 328 -3.05 -34.93 5.05
N GLY A 329 -4.32 -35.16 4.71
CA GLY A 329 -5.15 -36.25 5.22
C GLY A 329 -5.03 -37.57 4.45
N PHE A 330 -4.03 -37.69 3.57
CA PHE A 330 -3.53 -38.90 2.93
C PHE A 330 -2.04 -39.04 3.23
#